data_AF-A0A7S4R8H0-F1
#
_entry.id   AF-A0A7S4R8H0-F1
#
_cell.length_a   1.000
_cell.length_b   1.000
_cell.length_c   1.000
_cell.angle_alpha   90.00
_cell.angle_beta   90.00
_cell.angle_gamma   90.00
#
_symmetry.space_group_name_H-M   'P 1'
#
loop_
_entity.id
_entity.type
_entity.pdbx_description
1 polymer ?
#
loop_
_entity_poly.entity_id
_entity_poly.type
_entity_poly.pdbx_seq_one_letter_code
_entity_poly.pdbx_strand_id
1 'polypeptide(L)'
;MRIVVLIRGSNHIRNKKLPQNDHKPQSTEAKKKQFDENKENNKNEGDEKVRSKYIDFKMPPTPVAPNPSSSAKNGDFKSTARQTLLSLDARRQALEMEASAIIDELTREPEDGGIPMGIDTPLVDHDGYPRSDIDVYRARTLRKRLKEIKTDRASLMEQLEVGLVKVAAEEKRISQEEEQAELNARLAPKPKPKFDPVTGKWVVKNWDGTLAGVKHGEKRSFDNLSQNDTNATNLANTLAEMTTTNTADNTTPTPPLVPFAVVDALVPSSPAAEAGLKEQDLIAKFGSANHLNHRNLMAIAEMVPLAAGEQQQIPITVLRRRNVDHRADVQHGVEVGVREKVELRLLPKPWGGRGLLGCHIKVYTDSHDYLEPH
;
A
#
# COMPACT_ATOMS: atom_id res chain seq x y z
N MET A 1 -45.82 27.43 31.47
CA MET A 1 -45.86 27.62 32.94
C MET A 1 -44.77 26.79 33.57
N ARG A 2 -43.84 27.43 34.28
CA ARG A 2 -42.80 26.79 35.11
C ARG A 2 -43.47 26.17 36.34
N ILE A 3 -43.00 25.02 36.81
CA ILE A 3 -42.80 24.72 38.25
C ILE A 3 -41.73 23.62 38.35
N VAL A 4 -40.62 24.02 38.97
CA VAL A 4 -39.61 23.20 39.64
C VAL A 4 -40.03 23.18 41.11
N VAL A 5 -40.10 22.03 41.78
CA VAL A 5 -39.79 21.92 43.23
C VAL A 5 -39.35 20.48 43.56
N LEU A 6 -38.13 20.39 44.10
CA LEU A 6 -37.50 19.26 44.80
C LEU A 6 -38.12 19.04 46.19
N ILE A 7 -37.91 17.86 46.79
CA ILE A 7 -37.23 17.64 48.11
C ILE A 7 -37.74 16.38 48.84
N ARG A 8 -36.78 15.44 49.02
CA ARG A 8 -36.37 14.60 50.19
C ARG A 8 -37.41 13.90 51.09
N GLY A 9 -37.06 12.66 51.46
CA GLY A 9 -37.48 12.01 52.70
C GLY A 9 -36.66 10.75 53.03
N SER A 10 -35.67 10.89 53.92
CA SER A 10 -34.95 9.80 54.60
C SER A 10 -35.74 9.25 55.79
N ASN A 11 -35.60 7.95 56.12
CA ASN A 11 -35.77 7.35 57.47
C ASN A 11 -35.26 5.88 57.41
N HIS A 12 -34.10 5.50 57.97
CA HIS A 12 -33.75 5.15 59.37
C HIS A 12 -34.29 3.79 59.91
N ILE A 13 -33.41 2.78 59.82
CA ILE A 13 -33.00 1.71 60.77
C ILE A 13 -34.00 1.27 61.87
N ARG A 14 -34.28 -0.05 61.94
CA ARG A 14 -34.44 -0.79 63.22
C ARG A 14 -33.89 -2.23 63.19
N ASN A 15 -33.08 -2.53 64.20
CA ASN A 15 -32.50 -3.81 64.59
C ASN A 15 -33.54 -4.83 65.11
N LYS A 16 -33.27 -6.13 64.91
CA LYS A 16 -33.63 -7.22 65.84
C LYS A 16 -32.49 -8.25 65.91
N LYS A 17 -32.27 -8.79 67.12
CA LYS A 17 -31.07 -9.49 67.60
C LYS A 17 -31.47 -10.79 68.35
N LEU A 18 -30.57 -11.78 68.32
CA LEU A 18 -30.40 -13.01 69.15
C LEU A 18 -31.32 -14.24 68.95
N PRO A 19 -30.88 -15.46 69.36
CA PRO A 19 -29.62 -15.90 70.04
C PRO A 19 -28.83 -17.01 69.26
N GLN A 20 -27.49 -17.12 69.26
CA GLN A 20 -26.50 -17.54 70.30
C GLN A 20 -26.80 -18.90 70.95
N ASN A 21 -26.05 -19.93 70.54
CA ASN A 21 -25.81 -21.14 71.33
C ASN A 21 -24.34 -21.56 71.13
N ASP A 22 -23.57 -21.43 72.22
CA ASP A 22 -22.17 -21.79 72.37
C ASP A 22 -21.99 -23.31 72.42
N HIS A 23 -21.11 -23.89 71.61
CA HIS A 23 -20.38 -25.13 71.92
C HIS A 23 -18.97 -25.04 71.30
N LYS A 24 -17.95 -24.95 72.15
CA LYS A 24 -16.52 -25.08 71.82
C LYS A 24 -16.12 -26.57 71.95
N PRO A 25 -15.23 -27.09 71.08
CA PRO A 25 -13.92 -27.56 71.57
C PRO A 25 -12.79 -27.19 70.58
N GLN A 26 -11.75 -26.49 71.03
CA GLN A 26 -10.40 -27.04 71.29
C GLN A 26 -9.65 -27.63 70.08
N SER A 27 -8.49 -27.01 69.80
CA SER A 27 -7.26 -27.59 69.23
C SER A 27 -7.24 -28.01 67.75
N THR A 28 -6.91 -27.07 66.85
CA THR A 28 -6.24 -27.39 65.56
C THR A 28 -5.35 -26.25 65.06
N GLU A 29 -4.55 -25.63 65.92
CA GLU A 29 -3.53 -24.65 65.48
C GLU A 29 -2.20 -25.33 65.08
N ALA A 30 -2.14 -26.66 65.16
CA ALA A 30 -1.00 -27.49 64.73
C ALA A 30 -1.21 -28.27 63.42
N LYS A 31 -2.34 -28.08 62.70
CA LYS A 31 -2.62 -28.76 61.41
C LYS A 31 -2.68 -27.83 60.19
N LYS A 32 -2.47 -26.52 60.38
CA LYS A 32 -2.44 -25.53 59.28
C LYS A 32 -1.03 -25.08 58.87
N LYS A 33 0.02 -25.71 59.40
CA LYS A 33 1.42 -25.47 59.01
C LYS A 33 2.11 -26.67 58.35
N GLN A 34 1.43 -27.81 58.18
CA GLN A 34 1.95 -28.97 57.45
C GLN A 34 1.23 -29.26 56.11
N PHE A 35 0.26 -28.43 55.71
CA PHE A 35 -0.42 -28.56 54.42
C PHE A 35 0.06 -27.57 53.36
N ASP A 36 0.74 -26.50 53.77
CA ASP A 36 1.24 -25.45 52.87
C ASP A 36 2.71 -25.68 52.43
N GLU A 37 3.42 -26.66 52.99
CA GLU A 37 4.83 -26.95 52.63
C GLU A 37 4.99 -28.15 51.67
N ASN A 38 3.94 -28.94 51.44
CA ASN A 38 3.93 -30.05 50.47
C ASN A 38 3.27 -29.72 49.12
N LYS A 39 2.90 -28.45 48.89
CA LYS A 39 2.28 -27.97 47.64
C LYS A 39 3.28 -27.31 46.68
N GLU A 40 4.52 -27.09 47.12
CA GLU A 40 5.54 -26.35 46.37
C GLU A 40 6.62 -27.26 45.75
N ASN A 41 6.77 -28.51 46.22
CA ASN A 41 7.79 -29.45 45.73
C ASN A 41 7.29 -30.53 44.74
N ASN A 42 6.02 -30.49 44.33
CA ASN A 42 5.46 -31.47 43.37
C ASN A 42 4.85 -30.82 42.13
N LYS A 43 5.29 -29.59 41.82
CA LYS A 43 4.81 -28.78 40.69
C LYS A 43 5.85 -28.60 39.57
N ASN A 44 7.06 -29.17 39.72
CA ASN A 44 8.18 -28.92 38.81
C ASN A 44 8.74 -30.17 38.10
N GLU A 45 8.11 -31.35 38.20
CA GLU A 45 8.63 -32.58 37.55
C GLU A 45 7.67 -33.22 36.52
N GLY A 46 6.44 -32.69 36.39
CA GLY A 46 5.43 -33.19 35.44
C GLY A 46 5.35 -32.44 34.10
N ASP A 47 5.84 -31.20 34.05
CA ASP A 47 5.61 -30.30 32.90
C ASP A 47 6.73 -30.32 31.84
N GLU A 48 7.81 -31.09 32.07
CA GLU A 48 8.96 -31.16 31.14
C GLU A 48 8.89 -32.37 30.17
N LYS A 49 7.99 -33.35 30.40
CA LYS A 49 7.89 -34.56 29.55
C LYS A 49 6.77 -34.56 28.50
N VAL A 50 5.86 -33.59 28.50
CA VAL A 50 4.79 -33.49 27.48
C VAL A 50 5.10 -32.43 26.41
N ARG A 51 6.13 -31.61 26.61
CA ARG A 51 6.52 -30.53 25.69
C ARG A 51 7.47 -30.94 24.55
N SER A 52 7.81 -32.23 24.45
CA SER A 52 8.81 -32.78 23.51
C SER A 52 8.21 -33.60 22.35
N LYS A 53 6.92 -33.44 22.03
CA LYS A 53 6.26 -34.17 20.92
C LYS A 53 5.58 -33.32 19.84
N TYR A 54 5.82 -32.02 19.82
CA TYR A 54 5.39 -31.15 18.71
C TYR A 54 6.58 -30.31 18.21
N ILE A 55 7.23 -30.85 17.17
CA ILE A 55 8.21 -30.25 16.26
C ILE A 55 7.70 -30.71 14.87
N ASP A 56 7.50 -29.92 13.83
CA ASP A 56 7.77 -28.53 13.52
C ASP A 56 6.71 -28.10 12.48
N PHE A 57 5.93 -27.04 12.74
CA PHE A 57 5.30 -26.26 11.67
C PHE A 57 5.83 -24.83 11.78
N LYS A 58 6.81 -24.56 10.93
CA LYS A 58 7.62 -23.34 10.93
C LYS A 58 6.77 -22.18 10.41
N MET A 59 6.14 -21.42 11.31
CA MET A 59 5.61 -20.08 10.97
C MET A 59 6.78 -19.16 10.61
N PRO A 60 6.64 -18.30 9.58
CA PRO A 60 7.69 -17.35 9.22
C PRO A 60 7.90 -16.34 10.35
N PRO A 61 9.15 -15.85 10.55
CA PRO A 61 9.44 -14.90 11.62
C PRO A 61 8.66 -13.59 11.41
N THR A 62 8.00 -13.14 12.48
CA THR A 62 7.43 -11.80 12.58
C THR A 62 8.53 -10.75 12.32
N PRO A 63 8.33 -9.76 11.45
CA PRO A 63 9.33 -8.72 11.24
C PRO A 63 9.46 -7.87 12.51
N VAL A 64 10.62 -7.96 13.16
CA VAL A 64 11.03 -7.07 14.24
C VAL A 64 11.23 -5.67 13.65
N ALA A 65 10.50 -4.69 14.17
CA ALA A 65 10.62 -3.29 13.75
C ALA A 65 12.05 -2.76 13.99
N PRO A 66 12.65 -2.01 13.05
CA PRO A 66 13.97 -1.43 13.27
C PRO A 66 13.92 -0.31 14.32
N ASN A 67 14.84 -0.37 15.29
CA ASN A 67 15.08 0.70 16.27
C ASN A 67 15.48 2.01 15.56
N PRO A 68 14.88 3.16 15.89
CA PRO A 68 15.20 4.43 15.25
C PRO A 68 16.46 5.06 15.86
N SER A 69 17.64 4.71 15.32
CA SER A 69 18.89 5.44 15.57
C SER A 69 19.16 6.45 14.46
N SER A 70 18.77 7.70 14.73
CA SER A 70 19.37 8.98 14.29
C SER A 70 20.14 9.04 12.94
N SER A 71 19.44 9.42 11.85
CA SER A 71 19.81 10.56 10.97
C SER A 71 18.77 10.69 9.83
N ALA A 72 17.63 11.32 10.09
CA ALA A 72 16.59 11.50 9.07
C ALA A 72 16.89 12.74 8.21
N LYS A 73 17.09 12.54 6.91
CA LYS A 73 17.05 13.62 5.90
C LYS A 73 15.58 13.90 5.56
N ASN A 74 15.26 15.14 5.21
CA ASN A 74 13.90 15.70 5.02
C ASN A 74 13.03 15.07 3.89
N GLY A 75 13.34 13.85 3.40
CA GLY A 75 12.55 13.11 2.39
C GLY A 75 11.72 11.94 2.94
N ASP A 76 11.97 11.48 4.18
CA ASP A 76 11.46 10.18 4.65
C ASP A 76 10.09 10.23 5.34
N PHE A 77 9.60 11.41 5.73
CA PHE A 77 8.36 11.56 6.52
C PHE A 77 7.08 11.24 5.74
N LYS A 78 7.07 11.48 4.43
CA LYS A 78 5.94 11.16 3.52
C LYS A 78 5.72 9.65 3.41
N SER A 79 6.73 8.86 3.75
CA SER A 79 6.71 7.40 3.72
C SER A 79 6.14 6.80 5.01
N THR A 80 6.41 7.36 6.18
CA THR A 80 6.11 6.71 7.46
C THR A 80 4.62 6.54 7.71
N ALA A 81 3.79 7.57 7.50
CA ALA A 81 2.34 7.47 7.73
C ALA A 81 1.63 6.52 6.74
N ARG A 82 2.08 6.51 5.48
CA ARG A 82 1.58 5.57 4.48
C ARG A 82 2.08 4.14 4.74
N GLN A 83 3.32 3.98 5.17
CA GLN A 83 3.88 2.70 5.59
C GLN A 83 3.16 2.15 6.81
N THR A 84 2.82 2.98 7.80
CA THR A 84 2.04 2.53 8.97
C THR A 84 0.65 2.06 8.54
N LEU A 85 -0.03 2.80 7.67
CA LEU A 85 -1.32 2.37 7.10
C LEU A 85 -1.20 1.03 6.35
N LEU A 86 -0.19 0.89 5.51
CA LEU A 86 0.05 -0.36 4.76
C LEU A 86 0.27 -1.54 5.72
N SER A 87 1.06 -1.34 6.79
CA SER A 87 1.30 -2.38 7.79
C SER A 87 0.06 -2.74 8.61
N LEU A 88 -0.80 -1.76 8.92
CA LEU A 88 -2.07 -1.98 9.61
C LEU A 88 -3.05 -2.75 8.72
N ASP A 89 -3.09 -2.44 7.42
CA ASP A 89 -3.95 -3.14 6.47
C ASP A 89 -3.48 -4.59 6.26
N ALA A 90 -2.17 -4.81 6.11
CA ALA A 90 -1.62 -6.16 6.05
C ALA A 90 -1.95 -6.98 7.31
N ARG A 91 -1.87 -6.36 8.50
CA ARG A 91 -2.26 -7.01 9.76
C ARG A 91 -3.76 -7.33 9.81
N ARG A 92 -4.61 -6.43 9.33
CA ARG A 92 -6.06 -6.66 9.21
C ARG A 92 -6.36 -7.84 8.30
N GLN A 93 -5.75 -7.88 7.10
CA GLN A 93 -5.92 -8.98 6.15
C GLN A 93 -5.48 -10.32 6.75
N ALA A 94 -4.35 -10.37 7.47
CA ALA A 94 -3.90 -11.57 8.15
C ALA A 94 -4.93 -12.11 9.18
N LEU A 95 -5.53 -11.21 9.96
CA LEU A 95 -6.60 -11.58 10.91
C LEU A 95 -7.87 -12.04 10.19
N GLU A 96 -8.21 -11.43 9.04
CA GLU A 96 -9.38 -11.83 8.26
C GLU A 96 -9.20 -13.21 7.62
N MET A 97 -8.03 -13.52 7.09
CA MET A 97 -7.70 -14.86 6.59
C MET A 97 -7.74 -15.92 7.70
N GLU A 98 -7.26 -15.58 8.90
CA GLU A 98 -7.36 -16.49 10.05
C GLU A 98 -8.84 -16.69 10.44
N ALA A 99 -9.64 -15.62 10.44
CA ALA A 99 -11.06 -15.70 10.75
C ALA A 99 -11.83 -16.53 9.73
N SER A 100 -11.55 -16.38 8.43
CA SER A 100 -12.20 -17.18 7.38
C SER A 100 -11.86 -18.65 7.52
N ALA A 101 -10.58 -19.00 7.74
CA ALA A 101 -10.18 -20.38 7.97
C ALA A 101 -10.86 -21.01 9.20
N ILE A 102 -11.00 -20.25 10.30
CA ILE A 102 -11.72 -20.69 11.50
C ILE A 102 -13.21 -20.88 11.21
N ILE A 103 -13.81 -19.96 10.45
CA ILE A 103 -15.22 -20.06 10.07
C ILE A 103 -15.45 -21.32 9.24
N ASP A 104 -14.62 -21.54 8.21
CA ASP A 104 -14.69 -22.71 7.34
C ASP A 104 -14.55 -24.01 8.13
N GLU A 105 -13.67 -24.04 9.13
CA GLU A 105 -13.53 -25.18 10.03
C GLU A 105 -14.79 -25.41 10.88
N LEU A 106 -15.39 -24.35 11.42
CA LEU A 106 -16.61 -24.46 12.23
C LEU A 106 -17.84 -24.81 11.40
N THR A 107 -17.90 -24.41 10.12
CA THR A 107 -19.05 -24.65 9.23
C THR A 107 -18.87 -25.86 8.33
N ARG A 108 -17.71 -26.52 8.34
CA ARG A 108 -17.48 -27.75 7.58
C ARG A 108 -18.51 -28.82 7.94
N GLU A 109 -19.18 -29.34 6.92
CA GLU A 109 -20.13 -30.43 7.09
C GLU A 109 -19.38 -31.72 7.49
N PRO A 110 -19.78 -32.37 8.59
CA PRO A 110 -19.21 -33.66 8.98
C PRO A 110 -19.69 -34.76 8.03
N GLU A 111 -18.82 -35.75 7.78
CA GLU A 111 -19.09 -36.86 6.85
C GLU A 111 -20.34 -37.68 7.23
N ASP A 112 -20.67 -37.73 8.53
CA ASP A 112 -21.81 -38.45 9.07
C ASP A 112 -23.17 -37.75 8.86
N GLY A 113 -23.19 -36.61 8.15
CA GLY A 113 -24.42 -35.83 7.91
C GLY A 113 -24.97 -35.14 9.16
N GLY A 114 -24.14 -35.04 10.22
CA GLY A 114 -24.48 -34.38 11.48
C GLY A 114 -24.49 -32.85 11.39
N ILE A 115 -25.00 -32.20 12.44
CA ILE A 115 -25.00 -30.73 12.52
C ILE A 115 -23.56 -30.26 12.74
N PRO A 116 -23.02 -29.33 11.92
CA PRO A 116 -21.65 -28.86 12.08
C PRO A 116 -21.42 -28.20 13.44
N MET A 117 -20.13 -28.07 13.80
CA MET A 117 -19.71 -27.43 15.05
C MET A 117 -20.31 -26.05 15.21
N GLY A 118 -20.48 -25.31 14.11
CA GLY A 118 -21.17 -24.03 13.99
C GLY A 118 -20.51 -22.89 14.77
N ILE A 119 -20.81 -21.66 14.38
CA ILE A 119 -20.30 -20.46 15.07
C ILE A 119 -21.11 -20.20 16.35
N ASP A 120 -22.43 -20.31 16.26
CA ASP A 120 -23.37 -20.00 17.34
C ASP A 120 -24.27 -21.19 17.72
N THR A 121 -24.03 -22.37 17.16
CA THR A 121 -24.84 -23.57 17.44
C THR A 121 -24.61 -24.07 18.88
N PRO A 122 -25.59 -24.71 19.53
CA PRO A 122 -25.38 -25.34 20.84
C PRO A 122 -24.31 -26.44 20.78
N LEU A 123 -23.36 -26.41 21.74
CA LEU A 123 -22.31 -27.43 21.90
C LEU A 123 -22.74 -28.60 22.80
N VAL A 124 -23.99 -28.57 23.24
CA VAL A 124 -24.59 -29.48 24.21
C VAL A 124 -25.84 -30.05 23.57
N ASP A 125 -26.13 -31.31 23.83
CA ASP A 125 -27.33 -31.99 23.36
C ASP A 125 -28.58 -31.55 24.14
N HIS A 126 -29.73 -32.16 23.83
CA HIS A 126 -31.00 -31.87 24.50
C HIS A 126 -31.03 -32.31 25.98
N ASP A 127 -30.18 -33.26 26.36
CA ASP A 127 -30.11 -33.79 27.73
C ASP A 127 -29.12 -33.00 28.61
N GLY A 128 -28.39 -32.05 28.03
CA GLY A 128 -27.44 -31.21 28.76
C GLY A 128 -26.01 -31.77 28.80
N TYR A 129 -25.71 -32.79 28.02
CA TYR A 129 -24.38 -33.39 27.90
C TYR A 129 -23.61 -32.85 26.69
N PRO A 130 -22.25 -32.79 26.75
CA PRO A 130 -21.44 -32.39 25.61
C PRO A 130 -21.75 -33.28 24.41
N ARG A 131 -22.02 -32.65 23.27
CA ARG A 131 -22.31 -33.35 22.03
C ARG A 131 -21.18 -34.32 21.67
N SER A 132 -21.51 -35.60 21.50
CA SER A 132 -20.54 -36.65 21.22
C SER A 132 -20.09 -36.69 19.77
N ASP A 133 -20.87 -36.08 18.86
CA ASP A 133 -20.61 -36.04 17.42
C ASP A 133 -19.63 -34.93 17.00
N ILE A 134 -19.24 -34.03 17.91
CA ILE A 134 -18.33 -32.92 17.64
C ILE A 134 -17.20 -32.85 18.68
N ASP A 135 -16.04 -32.31 18.27
CA ASP A 135 -15.02 -31.90 19.22
C ASP A 135 -15.40 -30.57 19.89
N VAL A 136 -16.10 -30.68 21.02
CA VAL A 136 -16.57 -29.53 21.83
C VAL A 136 -15.40 -28.65 22.29
N TYR A 137 -14.23 -29.23 22.58
CA TYR A 137 -13.06 -28.47 23.03
C TYR A 137 -12.48 -27.62 21.90
N ARG A 138 -12.33 -28.22 20.71
CA ARG A 138 -11.91 -27.53 19.50
C ARG A 138 -12.89 -26.41 19.15
N ALA A 139 -14.20 -26.68 19.16
CA ALA A 139 -15.24 -25.69 18.87
C ALA A 139 -15.15 -24.47 19.80
N ARG A 140 -15.00 -24.71 21.11
CA ARG A 140 -14.88 -23.64 22.10
C ARG A 140 -13.63 -22.78 21.87
N THR A 141 -12.50 -23.42 21.54
CA THR A 141 -11.22 -22.74 21.29
C THR A 141 -11.32 -21.86 20.04
N LEU A 142 -11.86 -22.41 18.95
CA LEU A 142 -12.06 -21.70 17.69
C LEU A 142 -13.04 -20.53 17.83
N ARG A 143 -14.19 -20.73 18.50
CA ARG A 143 -15.16 -19.64 18.75
C ARG A 143 -14.57 -18.53 19.61
N LYS A 144 -13.77 -18.88 20.63
CA LYS A 144 -13.05 -17.89 21.45
C LYS A 144 -12.07 -17.09 20.58
N ARG A 145 -11.25 -17.77 19.79
CA ARG A 145 -10.28 -17.13 18.89
C ARG A 145 -10.98 -16.21 17.87
N LEU A 146 -12.08 -16.67 17.28
CA LEU A 146 -12.88 -15.86 16.35
C LEU A 146 -13.43 -14.58 17.02
N LYS A 147 -13.84 -14.65 18.29
CA LYS A 147 -14.30 -13.48 19.04
C LYS A 147 -13.18 -12.48 19.33
N GLU A 148 -11.99 -12.99 19.69
CA GLU A 148 -10.78 -12.16 19.86
C GLU A 148 -10.45 -11.44 18.55
N ILE A 149 -10.35 -12.19 17.44
CA ILE A 149 -10.06 -11.63 16.11
C ILE A 149 -11.07 -10.56 15.70
N LYS A 150 -12.37 -10.80 15.90
CA LYS A 150 -13.42 -9.81 15.59
C LYS A 150 -13.21 -8.50 16.35
N THR A 151 -12.78 -8.58 17.61
CA THR A 151 -12.51 -7.40 18.46
C THR A 151 -11.25 -6.68 18.00
N ASP A 152 -10.16 -7.42 17.76
CA ASP A 152 -8.89 -6.87 17.30
C ASP A 152 -9.01 -6.20 15.93
N ARG A 153 -9.73 -6.85 15.00
CA ARG A 153 -10.00 -6.31 13.66
C ARG A 153 -10.81 -5.02 13.72
N ALA A 154 -11.79 -4.92 14.61
CA ALA A 154 -12.54 -3.68 14.80
C ALA A 154 -11.63 -2.53 15.27
N SER A 155 -10.70 -2.80 16.20
CA SER A 155 -9.71 -1.80 16.63
C SER A 155 -8.74 -1.40 15.51
N LEU A 156 -8.29 -2.34 14.68
CA LEU A 156 -7.43 -2.02 13.53
C LEU A 156 -8.16 -1.16 12.49
N MET A 157 -9.44 -1.43 12.24
CA MET A 157 -10.25 -0.62 11.32
C MET A 157 -10.38 0.83 11.79
N GLU A 158 -10.58 1.05 13.09
CA GLU A 158 -10.59 2.39 13.67
C GLU A 158 -9.24 3.11 13.48
N GLN A 159 -8.12 2.41 13.69
CA GLN A 159 -6.79 2.97 13.47
C GLN A 159 -6.52 3.30 11.99
N LEU A 160 -7.01 2.46 11.07
CA LEU A 160 -6.92 2.70 9.63
C LEU A 160 -7.71 3.94 9.21
N GLU A 161 -8.94 4.10 9.69
CA GLU A 161 -9.77 5.28 9.42
C GLU A 161 -9.07 6.57 9.86
N VAL A 162 -8.57 6.58 11.10
CA VAL A 162 -7.83 7.73 11.65
C VAL A 162 -6.55 8.01 10.85
N GLY A 163 -5.83 6.97 10.43
CA GLY A 163 -4.63 7.13 9.62
C GLY A 163 -4.92 7.68 8.22
N LEU A 164 -6.01 7.24 7.59
CA LEU A 164 -6.39 7.66 6.24
C LEU A 164 -6.73 9.15 6.19
N VAL A 165 -7.47 9.64 7.18
CA VAL A 165 -7.78 11.08 7.32
C VAL A 165 -6.50 11.91 7.46
N LYS A 166 -5.51 11.43 8.23
CA LYS A 166 -4.23 12.12 8.40
C LYS A 166 -3.43 12.21 7.09
N VAL A 167 -3.37 11.13 6.33
CA VAL A 167 -2.67 11.13 5.02
C VAL A 167 -3.38 12.05 4.03
N ALA A 168 -4.70 12.00 3.95
CA ALA A 168 -5.48 12.87 3.06
C ALA A 168 -5.35 14.36 3.45
N ALA A 169 -5.33 14.67 4.75
CA ALA A 169 -5.09 16.02 5.23
C ALA A 169 -3.69 16.52 4.84
N GLU A 170 -2.68 15.66 4.93
CA GLU A 170 -1.31 16.01 4.54
C GLU A 170 -1.17 16.21 3.02
N GLU A 171 -1.81 15.36 2.22
CA GLU A 171 -1.86 15.53 0.76
C GLU A 171 -2.51 16.87 0.37
N LYS A 172 -3.61 17.23 1.03
CA LYS A 172 -4.27 18.51 0.81
C LYS A 172 -3.40 19.70 1.21
N ARG A 173 -2.68 19.61 2.34
CA ARG A 173 -1.76 20.66 2.78
C ARG A 173 -0.65 20.89 1.77
N ILE A 174 -0.07 19.82 1.25
CA ILE A 174 0.99 19.90 0.24
C ILE A 174 0.46 20.56 -1.04
N SER A 175 -0.72 20.15 -1.52
CA SER A 175 -1.34 20.79 -2.69
C SER A 175 -1.57 22.29 -2.46
N GLN A 176 -2.06 22.66 -1.27
CA GLN A 176 -2.29 24.07 -0.92
C GLN A 176 -0.98 24.86 -0.83
N GLU A 177 0.08 24.29 -0.25
CA GLU A 177 1.40 24.92 -0.17
C GLU A 177 2.01 25.11 -1.56
N GLU A 178 1.86 24.13 -2.46
CA GLU A 178 2.30 24.22 -3.85
C GLU A 178 1.55 25.31 -4.63
N GLU A 179 0.21 25.36 -4.52
CA GLU A 179 -0.63 26.40 -5.13
C GLU A 179 -0.28 27.80 -4.58
N GLN A 180 -0.08 27.91 -3.26
CA GLN A 180 0.29 29.17 -2.61
C GLN A 180 1.69 29.62 -3.04
N ALA A 181 2.64 28.70 -3.19
CA ALA A 181 3.98 28.98 -3.68
C ALA A 181 3.96 29.45 -5.15
N GLU A 182 3.12 28.84 -6.00
CA GLU A 182 2.93 29.29 -7.38
C GLU A 182 2.31 30.70 -7.42
N LEU A 183 1.29 30.96 -6.61
CA LEU A 183 0.66 32.28 -6.51
C LEU A 183 1.68 33.34 -6.08
N ASN A 184 2.48 33.03 -5.05
CA ASN A 184 3.55 33.91 -4.58
C ASN A 184 4.62 34.14 -5.67
N ALA A 185 4.98 33.12 -6.45
CA ALA A 185 5.93 33.25 -7.56
C ALA A 185 5.37 34.13 -8.69
N ARG A 186 4.06 34.07 -8.96
CA ARG A 186 3.39 34.90 -9.97
C ARG A 186 3.25 36.37 -9.53
N LEU A 187 3.05 36.60 -8.24
CA LEU A 187 3.00 37.93 -7.63
C LEU A 187 4.39 38.55 -7.41
N ALA A 188 5.46 37.74 -7.45
CA ALA A 188 6.82 38.22 -7.28
C ALA A 188 7.17 39.24 -8.40
N PRO A 189 7.80 40.38 -8.06
CA PRO A 189 8.17 41.38 -9.04
C PRO A 189 9.14 40.79 -10.07
N LYS A 190 8.94 41.13 -11.35
CA LYS A 190 9.82 40.68 -12.43
C LYS A 190 11.28 41.03 -12.10
N PRO A 191 12.24 40.11 -12.37
CA PRO A 191 13.64 40.38 -12.10
C PRO A 191 14.09 41.63 -12.86
N LYS A 192 14.70 42.58 -12.15
CA LYS A 192 15.22 43.81 -12.76
C LYS A 192 16.32 43.44 -13.77
N PRO A 193 16.37 44.09 -14.94
CA PRO A 193 17.46 43.89 -15.89
C PRO A 193 18.79 44.29 -15.23
N LYS A 194 19.85 43.52 -15.46
CA LYS A 194 21.21 43.82 -14.99
C LYS A 194 22.04 44.34 -16.15
N PHE A 195 22.87 45.34 -15.91
CA PHE A 195 23.79 45.87 -16.91
C PHE A 195 25.04 44.99 -17.01
N ASP A 196 25.39 44.55 -18.22
CA ASP A 196 26.64 43.82 -18.49
C ASP A 196 27.72 44.80 -18.96
N PRO A 197 28.76 45.06 -18.16
CA PRO A 197 29.81 46.02 -18.50
C PRO A 197 30.68 45.56 -19.67
N VAL A 198 30.73 44.27 -19.99
CA VAL A 198 31.57 43.73 -21.08
C VAL A 198 30.90 43.93 -22.43
N THR A 199 29.59 43.68 -22.50
CA THR A 199 28.83 43.82 -23.74
C THR A 199 28.22 45.22 -23.91
N GLY A 200 28.23 46.04 -22.85
CA GLY A 200 27.64 47.38 -22.84
C GLY A 200 26.11 47.38 -22.95
N LYS A 201 25.46 46.25 -22.66
CA LYS A 201 24.02 46.03 -22.88
C LYS A 201 23.32 45.66 -21.59
N TRP A 202 22.04 46.04 -21.50
CA TRP A 202 21.15 45.56 -20.44
C TRP A 202 20.71 44.14 -20.75
N VAL A 203 20.90 43.23 -19.80
CA VAL A 203 20.61 41.80 -19.93
C VAL A 203 19.44 41.44 -19.02
N VAL A 204 18.58 40.55 -19.50
CA VAL A 204 17.42 39.98 -18.79
C VAL A 204 17.63 38.47 -18.66
N LYS A 205 17.20 37.88 -17.54
CA LYS A 205 17.27 36.42 -17.33
C LYS A 205 16.29 35.73 -18.28
N ASN A 206 16.79 34.93 -19.21
CA ASN A 206 15.95 34.09 -20.07
C ASN A 206 15.38 32.91 -19.27
N TRP A 207 14.31 32.30 -19.79
CA TRP A 207 13.62 31.16 -19.17
C TRP A 207 14.53 29.93 -18.96
N ASP A 208 15.59 29.81 -19.76
CA ASP A 208 16.60 28.74 -19.73
C ASP A 208 17.89 29.14 -18.95
N GLY A 209 17.88 30.25 -18.22
CA GLY A 209 19.03 30.73 -17.43
C GLY A 209 20.25 31.23 -18.24
N THR A 210 20.24 31.04 -19.56
CA THR A 210 21.33 31.36 -20.51
C THR A 210 21.20 32.78 -21.07
N LEU A 211 22.32 33.50 -21.27
CA LEU A 211 22.37 34.85 -21.85
C LEU A 211 22.06 34.83 -23.37
N ALA A 212 21.09 35.63 -23.83
CA ALA A 212 20.89 35.87 -25.27
C ALA A 212 21.89 36.91 -25.79
N GLY A 213 22.73 36.54 -26.77
CA GLY A 213 23.51 37.51 -27.57
C GLY A 213 25.04 37.39 -27.56
N VAL A 214 25.64 36.30 -27.04
CA VAL A 214 27.10 36.12 -27.03
C VAL A 214 27.54 35.30 -28.26
N LYS A 215 28.33 35.90 -29.16
CA LYS A 215 28.72 35.30 -30.47
C LYS A 215 29.72 34.13 -30.36
N HIS A 216 30.28 33.84 -29.20
CA HIS A 216 31.21 32.71 -28.98
C HIS A 216 30.90 32.07 -27.62
N GLY A 217 30.19 30.94 -27.64
CA GLY A 217 30.17 29.79 -26.71
C GLY A 217 30.40 29.91 -25.19
N GLU A 218 30.57 31.08 -24.60
CA GLU A 218 30.86 31.25 -23.18
C GLU A 218 29.53 31.25 -22.43
N LYS A 219 29.28 30.17 -21.68
CA LYS A 219 28.08 30.00 -20.83
C LYS A 219 28.16 30.95 -19.63
N ARG A 220 28.03 32.24 -19.86
CA ARG A 220 27.92 33.25 -18.79
C ARG A 220 26.52 33.16 -18.20
N SER A 221 26.40 32.79 -16.92
CA SER A 221 25.12 32.75 -16.21
C SER A 221 24.77 34.15 -15.68
N PHE A 222 23.48 34.50 -15.68
CA PHE A 222 22.96 35.79 -15.18
C PHE A 222 23.33 36.08 -13.72
N ASP A 223 23.61 35.02 -12.94
CA ASP A 223 23.95 35.10 -11.53
C ASP A 223 25.43 35.50 -11.30
N ASN A 224 26.31 35.30 -12.29
CA ASN A 224 27.75 35.64 -12.21
C ASN A 224 28.09 37.09 -12.65
N LEU A 225 27.13 37.90 -13.11
CA LEU A 225 27.38 39.25 -13.60
C LEU A 225 27.71 40.30 -12.52
N SER A 226 27.59 39.98 -11.23
CA SER A 226 27.88 40.92 -10.13
C SER A 226 29.18 40.63 -9.38
N GLN A 227 29.94 39.62 -9.77
CA GLN A 227 31.24 39.36 -9.19
C GLN A 227 32.27 40.10 -10.02
N ASN A 228 32.60 41.31 -9.57
CA ASN A 228 33.78 42.03 -10.01
C ASN A 228 35.02 41.32 -9.47
N ASP A 229 35.25 40.08 -9.89
CA ASP A 229 36.44 39.33 -9.54
C ASP A 229 37.46 39.54 -10.65
N THR A 230 38.23 40.62 -10.49
CA THR A 230 39.62 40.61 -10.91
C THR A 230 40.29 39.40 -10.27
N ASN A 231 40.32 38.26 -10.96
CA ASN A 231 41.34 37.24 -10.74
C ASN A 231 41.44 36.32 -11.95
N ALA A 232 42.49 36.58 -12.73
CA ALA A 232 43.10 35.65 -13.65
C ALA A 232 43.58 34.43 -12.86
N THR A 233 42.81 33.36 -12.81
CA THR A 233 43.28 31.99 -12.51
C THR A 233 42.11 31.04 -12.66
N ASN A 234 41.94 30.47 -13.85
CA ASN A 234 41.38 29.12 -14.08
C ASN A 234 41.51 28.74 -15.56
N LEU A 235 42.70 28.99 -16.12
CA LEU A 235 43.13 28.58 -17.47
C LEU A 235 44.01 27.31 -17.43
N ALA A 236 43.93 26.51 -16.36
CA ALA A 236 44.84 25.38 -16.14
C ALA A 236 44.16 24.00 -16.01
N ASN A 237 42.83 23.90 -15.95
CA ASN A 237 42.15 22.61 -15.71
C ASN A 237 41.30 22.08 -16.88
N THR A 238 41.40 22.66 -18.08
CA THR A 238 40.59 22.25 -19.25
C THR A 238 41.41 21.71 -20.42
N LEU A 239 42.66 21.30 -20.20
CA LEU A 239 43.53 20.74 -21.25
C LEU A 239 44.15 19.38 -20.87
N ALA A 240 43.51 18.64 -19.97
CA ALA A 240 43.97 17.31 -19.59
C ALA A 240 42.78 16.37 -19.37
N GLU A 241 41.94 16.18 -20.40
CA GLU A 241 41.10 14.97 -20.53
C GLU A 241 40.42 14.94 -21.91
N MET A 242 41.23 14.89 -22.97
CA MET A 242 40.80 14.33 -24.25
C MET A 242 41.92 13.45 -24.79
N THR A 243 41.52 12.25 -25.23
CA THR A 243 42.30 11.12 -25.79
C THR A 243 42.91 10.21 -24.71
N THR A 244 42.57 8.91 -24.61
CA THR A 244 42.49 7.91 -25.69
C THR A 244 41.67 6.67 -25.25
N THR A 245 40.70 6.28 -26.08
CA THR A 245 40.42 4.91 -26.57
C THR A 245 40.44 3.70 -25.62
N ASN A 246 39.27 3.06 -25.44
CA ASN A 246 38.91 1.76 -26.04
C ASN A 246 37.85 1.03 -25.21
N THR A 247 36.75 0.66 -25.89
CA THR A 247 36.22 -0.71 -26.05
C THR A 247 34.70 -0.63 -26.11
N ALA A 248 34.16 -1.15 -27.21
CA ALA A 248 32.75 -1.27 -27.49
C ALA A 248 32.04 -2.05 -26.36
N ASP A 249 31.01 -1.43 -25.79
CA ASP A 249 29.80 -2.08 -25.32
C ASP A 249 28.72 -1.00 -25.19
N ASN A 250 28.07 -0.72 -26.31
CA ASN A 250 27.00 0.26 -26.41
C ASN A 250 25.70 -0.40 -25.94
N THR A 251 25.54 -0.56 -24.63
CA THR A 251 24.23 -0.88 -24.02
C THR A 251 23.75 0.34 -23.25
N THR A 252 23.17 1.30 -23.97
CA THR A 252 22.36 2.35 -23.34
C THR A 252 21.26 1.67 -22.52
N PRO A 253 21.15 1.87 -21.20
CA PRO A 253 20.05 1.32 -20.42
C PRO A 253 18.75 1.92 -20.96
N THR A 254 17.97 1.11 -21.66
CA THR A 254 16.63 1.50 -22.13
C THR A 254 15.82 1.85 -20.88
N PRO A 255 15.24 3.07 -20.78
CA PRO A 255 14.49 3.45 -19.60
C PRO A 255 13.37 2.44 -19.33
N PRO A 256 13.10 2.10 -18.06
CA PRO A 256 12.08 1.12 -17.72
C PRO A 256 10.73 1.52 -18.32
N LEU A 257 10.08 0.58 -18.99
CA LEU A 257 8.75 0.78 -19.57
C LEU A 257 7.72 0.75 -18.44
N VAL A 258 7.34 1.93 -17.95
CA VAL A 258 6.31 2.08 -16.93
C VAL A 258 4.93 2.16 -17.60
N PRO A 259 4.00 1.24 -17.31
CA PRO A 259 2.64 1.32 -17.82
C PRO A 259 1.86 2.44 -17.11
N PHE A 260 1.05 3.17 -17.88
CA PHE A 260 0.21 4.24 -17.34
C PHE A 260 -1.28 4.04 -17.64
N ALA A 261 -1.62 3.09 -18.49
CA ALA A 261 -2.99 2.77 -18.86
C ALA A 261 -3.17 1.27 -19.10
N VAL A 262 -4.41 0.79 -18.99
CA VAL A 262 -4.81 -0.60 -19.27
C VAL A 262 -5.94 -0.61 -20.28
N VAL A 263 -5.90 -1.58 -21.19
CA VAL A 263 -7.03 -1.90 -22.08
C VAL A 263 -8.04 -2.73 -21.30
N ASP A 264 -9.14 -2.11 -20.91
CA ASP A 264 -10.18 -2.72 -20.07
C ASP A 264 -11.16 -3.58 -20.88
N ALA A 265 -11.51 -3.12 -22.08
CA ALA A 265 -12.40 -3.83 -22.99
C ALA A 265 -12.02 -3.55 -24.44
N LEU A 266 -12.20 -4.53 -25.32
CA LEU A 266 -11.88 -4.41 -26.75
C LEU A 266 -13.03 -4.93 -27.61
N VAL A 267 -13.48 -4.12 -28.57
CA VAL A 267 -14.52 -4.56 -29.50
C VAL A 267 -13.90 -5.31 -30.67
N PRO A 268 -14.39 -6.52 -31.03
CA PRO A 268 -13.94 -7.24 -32.21
C PRO A 268 -14.12 -6.41 -33.49
N SER A 269 -13.22 -6.61 -34.46
CA SER A 269 -13.23 -5.88 -35.75
C SER A 269 -13.14 -4.35 -35.62
N SER A 270 -12.73 -3.84 -34.45
CA SER A 270 -12.40 -2.43 -34.28
C SER A 270 -10.98 -2.10 -34.77
N PRO A 271 -10.67 -0.82 -35.04
CA PRO A 271 -9.32 -0.39 -35.37
C PRO A 271 -8.26 -0.83 -34.35
N ALA A 272 -8.60 -0.84 -33.05
CA ALA A 272 -7.74 -1.33 -31.98
C ALA A 272 -7.51 -2.84 -32.05
N ALA A 273 -8.54 -3.62 -32.39
CA ALA A 273 -8.42 -5.07 -32.54
C ALA A 273 -7.62 -5.44 -33.81
N GLU A 274 -7.85 -4.72 -34.92
CA GLU A 274 -7.07 -4.86 -36.16
C GLU A 274 -5.57 -4.55 -35.92
N ALA A 275 -5.28 -3.59 -35.05
CA ALA A 275 -3.92 -3.24 -34.64
C ALA A 275 -3.26 -4.29 -33.71
N GLY A 276 -4.01 -5.30 -33.27
CA GLY A 276 -3.51 -6.38 -32.43
C GLY A 276 -3.48 -6.09 -30.93
N LEU A 277 -4.18 -5.04 -30.46
CA LEU A 277 -4.41 -4.85 -29.02
C LEU A 277 -5.25 -5.99 -28.45
N LYS A 278 -5.07 -6.28 -27.17
CA LYS A 278 -5.85 -7.27 -26.42
C LYS A 278 -6.34 -6.66 -25.11
N GLU A 279 -7.40 -7.23 -24.57
CA GLU A 279 -7.84 -6.90 -23.21
C GLU A 279 -6.72 -7.23 -22.20
N GLN A 280 -6.62 -6.42 -21.15
CA GLN A 280 -5.56 -6.47 -20.13
C GLN A 280 -4.15 -6.10 -20.62
N ASP A 281 -4.01 -5.59 -21.85
CA ASP A 281 -2.74 -4.98 -22.27
C ASP A 281 -2.43 -3.74 -21.43
N LEU A 282 -1.22 -3.69 -20.88
CA LEU A 282 -0.74 -2.52 -20.18
C LEU A 282 0.04 -1.60 -21.10
N ILE A 283 -0.48 -0.40 -21.32
CA ILE A 283 0.08 0.57 -22.25
C ILE A 283 1.21 1.32 -21.56
N ALA A 284 2.44 1.15 -22.06
CA ALA A 284 3.62 1.90 -21.65
C ALA A 284 3.87 3.14 -22.50
N LYS A 285 3.52 3.09 -23.80
CA LYS A 285 3.57 4.23 -24.73
C LYS A 285 2.41 4.20 -25.71
N PHE A 286 1.85 5.36 -26.03
CA PHE A 286 0.81 5.54 -27.03
C PHE A 286 1.14 6.79 -27.86
N GLY A 287 1.79 6.61 -29.01
CA GLY A 287 2.39 7.68 -29.79
C GLY A 287 3.47 8.41 -28.98
N SER A 288 3.27 9.71 -28.77
CA SER A 288 4.12 10.54 -27.91
C SER A 288 3.75 10.45 -26.42
N ALA A 289 2.59 9.86 -26.07
CA ALA A 289 2.12 9.75 -24.70
C ALA A 289 2.82 8.61 -23.92
N ASN A 290 3.21 8.89 -22.69
CA ASN A 290 3.87 8.01 -21.72
C ASN A 290 3.45 8.37 -20.28
N HIS A 291 3.97 7.64 -19.30
CA HIS A 291 3.65 7.84 -17.87
C HIS A 291 3.97 9.25 -17.31
N LEU A 292 4.83 10.04 -17.96
CA LEU A 292 5.19 11.38 -17.51
C LEU A 292 4.30 12.47 -18.13
N ASN A 293 3.77 12.26 -19.34
CA ASN A 293 3.13 13.31 -20.13
C ASN A 293 1.67 13.02 -20.53
N HIS A 294 1.10 11.88 -20.16
CA HIS A 294 -0.24 11.48 -20.61
C HIS A 294 -1.39 12.36 -20.08
N ARG A 295 -1.20 13.13 -18.99
CA ARG A 295 -2.19 14.04 -18.39
C ARG A 295 -3.57 13.37 -18.18
N ASN A 296 -3.61 12.27 -17.44
CA ASN A 296 -4.86 11.51 -17.21
C ASN A 296 -5.56 11.07 -18.52
N LEU A 297 -4.77 10.55 -19.48
CA LEU A 297 -5.20 10.11 -20.82
C LEU A 297 -5.62 11.23 -21.78
N MET A 298 -5.58 12.51 -21.38
CA MET A 298 -5.88 13.65 -22.27
C MET A 298 -4.95 13.68 -23.50
N ALA A 299 -3.67 13.35 -23.34
CA ALA A 299 -2.74 13.34 -24.46
C ALA A 299 -3.14 12.33 -25.56
N ILE A 300 -3.77 11.21 -25.17
CA ILE A 300 -4.31 10.23 -26.12
C ILE A 300 -5.56 10.81 -26.80
N ALA A 301 -6.47 11.40 -26.02
CA ALA A 301 -7.71 11.97 -26.52
C ALA A 301 -7.48 13.11 -27.55
N GLU A 302 -6.42 13.90 -27.39
CA GLU A 302 -6.04 14.97 -28.32
C GLU A 302 -5.38 14.41 -29.61
N MET A 303 -4.52 13.40 -29.48
CA MET A 303 -3.75 12.86 -30.60
C MET A 303 -4.59 11.99 -31.54
N VAL A 304 -5.54 11.20 -31.01
CA VAL A 304 -6.30 10.21 -31.78
C VAL A 304 -7.14 10.84 -32.90
N PRO A 305 -7.89 11.94 -32.69
CA PRO A 305 -8.63 12.61 -33.75
C PRO A 305 -7.72 13.23 -34.83
N LEU A 306 -6.57 13.79 -34.44
CA LEU A 306 -5.60 14.37 -35.38
C LEU A 306 -5.01 13.28 -36.29
N ALA A 307 -4.56 12.18 -35.70
CA ALA A 307 -4.04 11.03 -36.44
C ALA A 307 -5.11 10.40 -37.34
N ALA A 308 -6.39 10.38 -36.93
CA ALA A 308 -7.49 9.93 -37.78
C ALA A 308 -7.69 10.84 -39.00
N GLY A 309 -7.64 12.16 -38.80
CA GLY A 309 -7.77 13.15 -39.87
C GLY A 309 -6.64 13.04 -40.90
N GLU A 310 -5.42 12.77 -40.44
CA GLU A 310 -4.23 12.62 -41.27
C GLU A 310 -4.01 11.19 -41.79
N GLN A 311 -4.86 10.23 -41.41
CA GLN A 311 -4.70 8.79 -41.70
C GLN A 311 -3.33 8.26 -41.27
N GLN A 312 -2.83 8.74 -40.13
CA GLN A 312 -1.52 8.40 -39.60
C GLN A 312 -1.62 7.24 -38.59
N GLN A 313 -0.70 6.27 -38.70
CA GLN A 313 -0.56 5.20 -37.71
C GLN A 313 0.12 5.71 -36.44
N ILE A 314 -0.48 5.37 -35.29
CA ILE A 314 0.04 5.66 -33.96
C ILE A 314 0.83 4.43 -33.46
N PRO A 315 2.14 4.56 -33.15
CA PRO A 315 2.91 3.48 -32.55
C PRO A 315 2.50 3.31 -31.07
N ILE A 316 2.25 2.08 -30.65
CA ILE A 316 1.85 1.74 -29.27
C ILE A 316 2.82 0.70 -28.74
N THR A 317 3.30 0.90 -27.51
CA THR A 317 4.08 -0.12 -26.79
C THR A 317 3.26 -0.60 -25.62
N VAL A 318 2.98 -1.90 -25.58
CA VAL A 318 2.23 -2.55 -24.50
C VAL A 318 3.09 -3.61 -23.80
N LEU A 319 2.78 -3.88 -22.54
CA LEU A 319 3.31 -4.97 -21.75
C LEU A 319 2.19 -6.00 -21.60
N ARG A 320 2.37 -7.15 -22.24
CA ARG A 320 1.39 -8.23 -22.30
C ARG A 320 1.89 -9.43 -21.50
N ARG A 321 1.01 -10.08 -20.73
CA ARG A 321 1.37 -11.34 -20.07
C ARG A 321 1.58 -12.42 -21.13
N ARG A 322 2.70 -13.16 -21.08
CA ARG A 322 2.86 -14.34 -21.94
C ARG A 322 1.80 -15.36 -21.56
N ASN A 323 1.10 -15.89 -22.57
CA ASN A 323 0.17 -16.99 -22.37
C ASN A 323 1.02 -18.23 -22.12
N VAL A 324 1.10 -18.67 -20.87
CA VAL A 324 1.77 -19.92 -20.55
C VAL A 324 0.75 -21.01 -20.84
N ASP A 325 0.94 -21.74 -21.94
CA ASP A 325 0.16 -22.95 -22.17
C ASP A 325 0.38 -23.86 -20.95
N HIS A 326 -0.65 -24.01 -20.12
CA HIS A 326 -0.63 -24.68 -18.82
C HIS A 326 -0.18 -26.17 -18.86
N ARG A 327 0.24 -26.70 -20.01
CA ARG A 327 0.63 -28.10 -20.21
C ARG A 327 2.09 -28.36 -20.55
N ALA A 328 2.88 -27.36 -20.99
CA ALA A 328 4.26 -27.62 -21.46
C ALA A 328 5.36 -27.17 -20.47
N ASP A 329 5.10 -26.17 -19.62
CA ASP A 329 6.18 -25.45 -18.93
C ASP A 329 6.33 -25.78 -17.44
N VAL A 330 5.58 -26.74 -16.90
CA VAL A 330 5.69 -27.14 -15.48
C VAL A 330 7.07 -27.75 -15.15
N GLN A 331 7.88 -28.09 -16.16
CA GLN A 331 9.20 -28.69 -15.96
C GLN A 331 10.36 -27.68 -15.79
N HIS A 332 10.17 -26.39 -16.11
CA HIS A 332 11.20 -25.36 -15.93
C HIS A 332 10.57 -24.19 -15.19
N GLY A 333 10.96 -23.94 -13.94
CA GLY A 333 10.38 -22.90 -13.07
C GLY A 333 10.50 -21.48 -13.63
N VAL A 334 9.70 -21.15 -14.64
CA VAL A 334 9.59 -19.82 -15.23
C VAL A 334 8.74 -18.97 -14.30
N GLU A 335 9.32 -17.87 -13.81
CA GLU A 335 8.69 -16.90 -12.91
C GLU A 335 7.35 -16.40 -13.49
N VAL A 336 6.26 -16.67 -12.76
CA VAL A 336 4.92 -16.13 -13.00
C VAL A 336 4.97 -14.62 -12.75
N GLY A 337 5.38 -13.84 -13.75
CA GLY A 337 5.51 -12.39 -13.60
C GLY A 337 6.10 -11.64 -14.80
N VAL A 338 6.76 -12.33 -15.72
CA VAL A 338 7.42 -11.64 -16.86
C VAL A 338 6.37 -11.22 -17.91
N ARG A 339 6.06 -9.92 -17.96
CA ARG A 339 5.31 -9.30 -19.07
C ARG A 339 6.26 -9.03 -20.25
N GLU A 340 5.82 -9.40 -21.45
CA GLU A 340 6.55 -9.17 -22.69
C GLU A 340 6.20 -7.81 -23.30
N LYS A 341 7.22 -7.11 -23.80
CA LYS A 341 7.03 -5.87 -24.55
C LYS A 341 6.55 -6.21 -25.97
N VAL A 342 5.37 -5.71 -26.33
CA VAL A 342 4.81 -5.82 -27.68
C VAL A 342 4.67 -4.43 -28.28
N GLU A 343 5.19 -4.23 -29.49
CA GLU A 343 5.05 -2.99 -30.25
C GLU A 343 3.99 -3.17 -31.34
N LEU A 344 3.02 -2.26 -31.36
CA LEU A 344 1.86 -2.28 -32.25
C LEU A 344 1.77 -0.96 -33.02
N ARG A 345 1.06 -0.97 -34.15
CA ARG A 345 0.75 0.24 -34.93
C ARG A 345 -0.76 0.29 -35.15
N LEU A 346 -1.39 1.32 -34.60
CA LEU A 346 -2.84 1.51 -34.65
C LEU A 346 -3.19 2.64 -35.61
N LEU A 347 -4.13 2.39 -36.52
CA LEU A 347 -4.69 3.43 -37.39
C LEU A 347 -6.08 3.83 -36.91
N PRO A 348 -6.27 5.00 -36.29
CA PRO A 348 -7.60 5.45 -35.87
C PRO A 348 -8.47 5.74 -37.10
N LYS A 349 -9.69 5.22 -37.12
CA LYS A 349 -10.65 5.45 -38.21
C LYS A 349 -12.09 5.37 -37.70
N PRO A 350 -13.05 6.08 -38.32
CA PRO A 350 -14.45 5.80 -38.12
C PRO A 350 -14.75 4.32 -38.42
N TRP A 351 -15.54 3.68 -37.57
CA TRP A 351 -15.88 2.27 -37.67
C TRP A 351 -17.31 2.05 -37.13
N GLY A 352 -17.82 0.82 -37.18
CA GLY A 352 -19.21 0.51 -36.82
C GLY A 352 -19.60 0.67 -35.34
N GLY A 353 -18.72 1.20 -34.50
CA GLY A 353 -18.95 1.41 -33.07
C GLY A 353 -18.66 2.84 -32.62
N ARG A 354 -18.46 3.03 -31.32
CA ARG A 354 -18.22 4.36 -30.74
C ARG A 354 -16.76 4.80 -30.92
N GLY A 355 -16.56 6.06 -31.33
CA GLY A 355 -15.24 6.69 -31.39
C GLY A 355 -14.37 6.19 -32.56
N LEU A 356 -13.06 6.34 -32.42
CA LEU A 356 -12.08 6.11 -33.51
C LEU A 356 -11.17 4.89 -33.30
N LEU A 357 -11.24 4.25 -32.12
CA LEU A 357 -10.36 3.15 -31.72
C LEU A 357 -11.12 1.84 -31.49
N GLY A 358 -12.23 1.89 -30.77
CA GLY A 358 -13.01 0.71 -30.36
C GLY A 358 -12.43 -0.13 -29.23
N CYS A 359 -11.66 0.52 -28.34
CA CYS A 359 -11.26 -0.03 -27.06
C CYS A 359 -11.61 0.93 -25.92
N HIS A 360 -11.76 0.39 -24.71
CA HIS A 360 -11.87 1.15 -23.47
C HIS A 360 -10.52 1.17 -22.78
N ILE A 361 -9.99 2.37 -22.54
CA ILE A 361 -8.69 2.59 -21.88
C ILE A 361 -8.94 3.25 -20.53
N LYS A 362 -8.43 2.64 -19.46
CA LYS A 362 -8.45 3.19 -18.09
C LYS A 362 -7.04 3.55 -17.65
N VAL A 363 -6.91 4.49 -16.72
CA VAL A 363 -5.63 4.75 -16.04
C VAL A 363 -5.22 3.48 -15.30
N TYR A 364 -3.95 3.09 -15.45
CA TYR A 364 -3.40 1.96 -14.72
C TYR A 364 -2.92 2.45 -13.35
N THR A 365 -3.59 1.99 -12.30
CA THR A 365 -3.11 2.05 -10.92
C THR A 365 -2.65 0.66 -10.54
N ASP A 366 -1.41 0.53 -10.07
CA ASP A 366 -0.77 -0.76 -9.71
C ASP A 366 -1.37 -1.36 -8.42
N SER A 367 -2.64 -1.70 -8.49
CA SER A 367 -3.52 -1.95 -7.35
C SER A 367 -4.23 -3.30 -7.43
N HIS A 368 -3.79 -4.22 -8.30
CA HIS A 368 -4.55 -5.41 -8.67
C HIS A 368 -3.74 -6.71 -8.84
N ASP A 369 -2.67 -6.90 -8.06
CA ASP A 369 -2.11 -8.25 -7.82
C ASP A 369 -2.66 -8.90 -6.53
N TYR A 370 -3.69 -8.31 -5.89
CA TYR A 370 -4.47 -8.93 -4.82
C TYR A 370 -5.96 -8.98 -5.22
N LEU A 371 -6.34 -10.01 -5.97
CA LEU A 371 -7.71 -10.51 -5.98
C LEU A 371 -7.67 -12.01 -5.65
N GLU A 372 -8.24 -12.33 -4.50
CA GLU A 372 -8.55 -13.68 -4.05
C GLU A 372 -9.38 -14.44 -5.10
N PRO A 373 -9.19 -15.76 -5.25
CA PRO A 373 -10.06 -16.57 -6.09
C PRO A 373 -11.45 -16.72 -5.46
N HIS A 374 -12.48 -16.45 -6.26
CA HIS A 374 -13.90 -16.70 -5.97
C HIS A 374 -14.24 -18.19 -5.90
#